data_AF-A0A940R9U6-F1
#
_entry.id   AF-A0A940R9U6-F1
#
_cell.length_a   1.000
_cell.length_b   1.000
_cell.length_c   1.000
_cell.angle_alpha   90.00
_cell.angle_beta   90.00
_cell.angle_gamma   90.00
#
_symmetry.space_group_name_H-M   'P 1'
#
loop_
_entity.id
_entity.type
_entity.pdbx_description
1 polymer ?
#
loop_
_entity_poly.entity_id
_entity_poly.type
_entity_poly.pdbx_seq_one_letter_code
_entity_poly.pdbx_strand_id
1 'polypeptide(L)'
;MTISTKLLTTAFVLTCAFQAHAVSSETEASSKALGANMTEEISFDEGKATLTDSAKKEISQFVKTAKDKGKIHEMKIAVWADREYPSKDTKASPADVKLADERAKALKEYMKKELAVSNVNTYNMTKRPNEMQKFLQTQTATTKETMEKMGAAPSTSKDTGMFKQRAQSSKAVMMIYME
;
A
#
# COMPACT_ATOMS: atom_id res chain seq x y z
N MET A 1 26.82 -55.66 31.13
CA MET A 1 26.11 -55.55 29.83
C MET A 1 25.03 -54.49 30.03
N THR A 2 25.30 -53.26 29.63
CA THR A 2 24.45 -52.10 29.95
C THR A 2 24.02 -51.46 28.64
N ILE A 3 22.72 -51.52 28.34
CA ILE A 3 22.15 -51.05 27.07
C ILE A 3 21.94 -49.54 27.18
N SER A 4 22.75 -48.79 26.43
CA SER A 4 22.67 -47.33 26.30
C SER A 4 21.71 -46.96 25.18
N THR A 5 20.46 -46.64 25.50
CA THR A 5 19.46 -46.17 24.56
C THR A 5 19.72 -44.70 24.21
N LYS A 6 20.28 -44.44 23.02
CA LYS A 6 20.42 -43.07 22.49
C LYS A 6 19.10 -42.66 21.84
N LEU A 7 18.43 -41.67 22.44
CA LEU A 7 17.27 -41.00 21.86
C LEU A 7 17.74 -40.10 20.72
N LEU A 8 17.33 -40.40 19.49
CA LEU A 8 17.62 -39.59 18.30
C LEU A 8 16.52 -38.53 18.17
N THR A 9 16.82 -37.27 18.49
CA THR A 9 15.88 -36.16 18.36
C THR A 9 15.96 -35.58 16.94
N THR A 10 14.99 -35.90 16.10
CA THR A 10 14.88 -35.35 14.74
C THR A 10 14.28 -33.94 14.82
N ALA A 11 15.11 -32.92 14.61
CA ALA A 11 14.65 -31.53 14.54
C ALA A 11 13.96 -31.28 13.18
N PHE A 12 12.65 -31.02 13.22
CA PHE A 12 11.87 -30.62 12.05
C PHE A 12 12.05 -29.11 11.83
N VAL A 13 12.91 -28.73 10.89
CA VAL A 13 13.09 -27.32 10.50
C VAL A 13 11.93 -26.93 9.60
N LEU A 14 10.94 -26.23 10.16
CA LEU A 14 9.84 -25.62 9.42
C LEU A 14 10.39 -24.40 8.66
N THR A 15 10.79 -24.57 7.40
CA THR A 15 11.12 -23.47 6.50
C THR A 15 9.81 -22.79 6.05
N CYS A 16 9.35 -21.79 6.81
CA CYS A 16 8.33 -20.87 6.32
C CYS A 16 8.93 -20.06 5.15
N ALA A 17 8.63 -20.46 3.93
CA ALA A 17 8.86 -19.66 2.73
C ALA A 17 7.95 -18.42 2.82
N PHE A 18 8.54 -17.27 3.17
CA PHE A 18 7.88 -15.97 3.02
C PHE A 18 7.79 -15.67 1.52
N GLN A 19 6.63 -15.86 0.91
CA GLN A 19 6.37 -15.32 -0.43
C GLN A 19 6.20 -13.81 -0.28
N ALA A 20 7.23 -13.05 -0.67
CA ALA A 20 7.08 -11.61 -0.85
C ALA A 20 6.08 -11.39 -2.00
N HIS A 21 4.95 -10.76 -1.72
CA HIS A 21 4.03 -10.34 -2.76
C HIS A 21 4.74 -9.27 -3.62
N ALA A 22 4.95 -9.56 -4.90
CA ALA A 22 5.53 -8.59 -5.81
C ALA A 22 4.52 -7.47 -6.10
N VAL A 23 4.98 -6.22 -6.05
CA VAL A 23 4.22 -5.06 -6.53
C VAL A 23 3.90 -5.25 -8.00
N SER A 24 2.66 -4.95 -8.41
CA SER A 24 2.29 -5.04 -9.82
C SER A 24 3.05 -4.01 -10.66
N SER A 25 3.40 -4.37 -11.89
CA SER A 25 4.15 -3.49 -12.81
C SER A 25 3.44 -2.15 -13.05
N GLU A 26 2.12 -2.17 -13.00
CA GLU A 26 1.25 -1.01 -13.15
C GLU A 26 1.30 -0.10 -11.94
N THR A 27 1.23 -0.65 -10.72
CA THR A 27 1.41 0.12 -9.49
C THR A 27 2.80 0.72 -9.45
N GLU A 28 3.83 -0.04 -9.81
CA GLU A 28 5.20 0.45 -9.87
C GLU A 28 5.36 1.60 -10.87
N ALA A 29 4.87 1.43 -12.11
CA ALA A 29 4.92 2.47 -13.13
C ALA A 29 4.16 3.73 -12.69
N SER A 30 2.98 3.56 -12.08
CA SER A 30 2.16 4.67 -11.59
C SER A 30 2.85 5.40 -10.45
N SER A 31 3.31 4.69 -9.42
CA SER A 31 4.04 5.27 -8.28
C SER A 31 5.31 6.00 -8.73
N LYS A 32 6.07 5.42 -9.68
CA LYS A 32 7.25 6.06 -10.25
C LYS A 32 6.90 7.32 -11.02
N ALA A 33 5.82 7.30 -11.81
CA ALA A 33 5.36 8.49 -12.51
C ALA A 33 4.87 9.60 -11.56
N LEU A 34 4.46 9.23 -10.35
CA LEU A 34 4.14 10.15 -9.25
C LEU A 34 5.37 10.63 -8.48
N GLY A 35 6.57 10.23 -8.91
CA GLY A 35 7.84 10.62 -8.29
C GLY A 35 8.19 9.84 -7.02
N ALA A 36 7.51 8.74 -6.73
CA ALA A 36 7.88 7.90 -5.58
C ALA A 36 9.24 7.23 -5.82
N ASN A 37 10.11 7.25 -4.81
CA ASN A 37 11.40 6.56 -4.84
C ASN A 37 11.25 5.05 -4.63
N MET A 38 10.25 4.66 -3.84
CA MET A 38 9.93 3.25 -3.55
C MET A 38 8.42 3.08 -3.43
N THR A 39 7.91 1.91 -3.80
CA THR A 39 6.50 1.56 -3.68
C THR A 39 6.33 0.13 -3.16
N GLU A 40 5.23 -0.12 -2.45
CA GLU A 40 4.84 -1.44 -1.94
C GLU A 40 3.32 -1.61 -2.00
N GLU A 41 2.83 -2.84 -2.22
CA GLU A 41 1.41 -3.18 -2.15
C GLU A 41 1.14 -4.02 -0.91
N ILE A 42 0.30 -3.52 -0.01
CA ILE A 42 -0.13 -4.26 1.17
C ILE A 42 -1.55 -4.76 0.96
N SER A 43 -1.75 -6.06 1.18
CA SER A 43 -3.07 -6.68 1.10
C SER A 43 -3.70 -6.79 2.49
N PHE A 44 -5.01 -6.64 2.54
CA PHE A 44 -5.85 -6.87 3.71
C PHE A 44 -6.72 -8.09 3.47
N ASP A 45 -7.06 -8.79 4.55
CA ASP A 45 -8.15 -9.76 4.50
C ASP A 45 -9.46 -9.02 4.19
N GLU A 46 -10.33 -9.66 3.41
CA GLU A 46 -11.66 -9.16 3.11
C GLU A 46 -12.45 -8.85 4.39
N GLY A 47 -13.08 -7.68 4.43
CA GLY A 47 -13.86 -7.18 5.56
C GLY A 47 -13.03 -6.68 6.72
N LYS A 48 -11.69 -6.78 6.67
CA LYS A 48 -10.81 -6.45 7.79
C LYS A 48 -9.96 -5.20 7.54
N ALA A 49 -9.81 -4.41 8.60
CA ALA A 49 -8.87 -3.30 8.66
C ALA A 49 -7.57 -3.63 9.41
N THR A 50 -7.52 -4.77 10.09
CA THR A 50 -6.36 -5.19 10.89
C THR A 50 -5.22 -5.65 9.99
N LEU A 51 -4.01 -5.17 10.25
CA LEU A 51 -2.80 -5.66 9.61
C LEU A 51 -2.45 -7.05 10.16
N THR A 52 -2.31 -8.02 9.25
CA THR A 52 -1.78 -9.33 9.59
C THR A 52 -0.29 -9.22 9.97
N ASP A 53 0.24 -10.22 10.66
CA ASP A 53 1.66 -10.20 11.05
C ASP A 53 2.58 -10.31 9.83
N SER A 54 2.13 -10.95 8.74
CA SER A 54 2.84 -10.91 7.45
C SER A 54 2.89 -9.48 6.89
N ALA A 55 1.74 -8.80 6.83
CA ALA A 55 1.68 -7.42 6.35
C ALA A 55 2.55 -6.48 7.18
N LYS A 56 2.53 -6.61 8.52
CA LYS A 56 3.41 -5.84 9.42
C LYS A 56 4.89 -6.08 9.10
N LYS A 57 5.27 -7.34 8.86
CA LYS A 57 6.66 -7.70 8.51
C LYS A 57 7.07 -7.14 7.16
N GLU A 58 6.22 -7.24 6.14
CA GLU A 58 6.43 -6.67 4.81
C GLU A 58 6.64 -5.16 4.90
N ILE A 59 5.73 -4.46 5.59
CA ILE A 59 5.83 -3.03 5.85
C ILE A 59 7.13 -2.68 6.58
N SER A 60 7.48 -3.42 7.64
CA SER A 60 8.70 -3.17 8.42
C SER A 60 9.94 -3.30 7.55
N GLN A 61 10.00 -4.33 6.71
CA GLN A 61 11.10 -4.55 5.80
C GLN A 61 11.18 -3.46 4.72
N PHE A 62 10.04 -3.04 4.18
CA PHE A 62 9.94 -1.95 3.21
C PHE A 62 10.46 -0.63 3.79
N VAL A 63 9.99 -0.25 4.98
CA VAL A 63 10.44 0.97 5.68
C VAL A 63 11.90 0.89 6.08
N LYS A 64 12.37 -0.26 6.57
CA LYS A 64 13.79 -0.47 6.88
C LYS A 64 14.64 -0.26 5.63
N THR A 65 14.27 -0.89 4.52
CA THR A 65 15.00 -0.77 3.24
C THR A 65 15.05 0.69 2.77
N ALA A 66 13.97 1.45 2.94
CA ALA A 66 13.96 2.88 2.62
C ALA A 66 14.91 3.68 3.53
N LYS A 67 14.87 3.45 4.85
CA LYS A 67 15.78 4.09 5.81
C LYS A 67 17.24 3.76 5.56
N ASP A 68 17.53 2.53 5.16
CA ASP A 68 18.89 2.09 4.80
C ASP A 68 19.40 2.81 3.53
N LYS A 69 18.50 3.28 2.65
CA LYS A 69 18.83 4.03 1.43
C LYS A 69 18.91 5.54 1.64
N GLY A 70 18.40 6.07 2.75
CA GLY A 70 18.41 7.50 3.04
C GLY A 70 17.32 7.95 4.00
N LYS A 71 17.05 9.25 4.05
CA LYS A 71 16.02 9.83 4.90
C LYS A 71 14.66 9.87 4.18
N ILE A 72 13.63 9.33 4.84
CA ILE A 72 12.26 9.41 4.36
C ILE A 72 11.75 10.84 4.57
N HIS A 73 11.44 11.53 3.49
CA HIS A 73 10.82 12.86 3.51
C HIS A 73 9.31 12.77 3.77
N GLU A 74 8.63 11.91 3.01
CA GLU A 74 7.18 11.72 3.06
C GLU A 74 6.82 10.27 2.71
N MET A 75 5.78 9.76 3.36
CA MET A 75 5.09 8.55 2.93
C MET A 75 3.64 8.87 2.58
N LYS A 76 3.22 8.47 1.38
CA LYS A 76 1.82 8.54 0.94
C LYS A 76 1.24 7.13 0.82
N ILE A 77 0.03 6.95 1.33
CA ILE A 77 -0.64 5.66 1.35
C ILE A 77 -2.03 5.83 0.71
N ALA A 78 -2.23 5.20 -0.44
CA ALA A 78 -3.53 5.12 -1.10
C ALA A 78 -4.23 3.83 -0.65
N VAL A 79 -5.47 3.91 -0.16
CA VAL A 79 -6.16 2.77 0.49
C VAL A 79 -7.54 2.53 -0.13
N TRP A 80 -7.85 1.26 -0.39
CA TRP A 80 -9.12 0.81 -0.93
C TRP A 80 -9.87 -0.15 0.01
N ALA A 81 -11.19 -0.20 -0.14
CA ALA A 81 -12.06 -1.20 0.49
C ALA A 81 -11.98 -2.55 -0.23
N ASP A 82 -12.82 -3.52 0.15
CA ASP A 82 -12.86 -4.85 -0.50
C ASP A 82 -13.48 -4.82 -1.88
N ARG A 83 -14.40 -3.89 -2.12
CA ARG A 83 -15.02 -3.82 -3.42
C ARG A 83 -14.00 -3.39 -4.45
N GLU A 84 -13.93 -4.16 -5.52
CA GLU A 84 -13.37 -3.64 -6.77
C GLU A 84 -14.09 -2.33 -7.09
N TYR A 85 -13.29 -1.35 -7.49
CA TYR A 85 -13.69 0.03 -7.69
C TYR A 85 -15.13 0.17 -8.24
N PRO A 86 -16.07 0.86 -7.56
CA PRO A 86 -17.44 0.95 -8.02
C PRO A 86 -17.51 1.64 -9.39
N SER A 87 -18.45 1.21 -10.25
CA SER A 87 -18.71 1.86 -11.54
C SER A 87 -18.97 3.35 -11.33
N LYS A 88 -18.68 4.19 -12.35
CA LYS A 88 -18.76 5.67 -12.27
C LYS A 88 -20.11 6.19 -11.73
N ASP A 89 -21.16 5.40 -11.86
CA ASP A 89 -22.54 5.75 -11.49
C ASP A 89 -22.95 5.22 -10.10
N THR A 90 -22.07 4.48 -9.42
CA THR A 90 -22.35 3.91 -8.10
C THR A 90 -21.50 4.61 -7.05
N LYS A 91 -22.13 5.36 -6.16
CA LYS A 91 -21.45 5.87 -4.96
C LYS A 91 -20.95 4.68 -4.13
N ALA A 92 -19.74 4.79 -3.61
CA ALA A 92 -19.25 3.83 -2.63
C ALA A 92 -20.21 3.78 -1.43
N SER A 93 -20.42 2.57 -0.90
CA SER A 93 -21.28 2.42 0.27
C SER A 93 -20.62 3.08 1.48
N PRO A 94 -21.40 3.58 2.47
CA PRO A 94 -20.82 4.07 3.73
C PRO A 94 -19.94 3.02 4.43
N ALA A 95 -20.25 1.73 4.25
CA ALA A 95 -19.45 0.62 4.78
C ALA A 95 -18.07 0.53 4.11
N ASP A 96 -18.00 0.61 2.77
CA ASP A 96 -16.72 0.59 2.04
C ASP A 96 -15.86 1.79 2.41
N VAL A 97 -16.49 2.96 2.49
CA VAL A 97 -15.82 4.21 2.88
C VAL A 97 -15.21 4.05 4.28
N LYS A 98 -16.00 3.55 5.24
CA LYS A 98 -15.55 3.31 6.61
C LYS A 98 -14.43 2.29 6.67
N LEU A 99 -14.53 1.17 5.95
CA LEU A 99 -13.50 0.13 5.93
C LEU A 99 -12.16 0.67 5.42
N ALA A 100 -12.17 1.45 4.34
CA ALA A 100 -10.96 2.07 3.81
C ALA A 100 -10.38 3.12 4.78
N ASP A 101 -11.22 3.89 5.50
CA ASP A 101 -10.76 4.80 6.55
C ASP A 101 -10.10 4.05 7.72
N GLU A 102 -10.69 2.92 8.14
CA GLU A 102 -10.15 2.10 9.23
C GLU A 102 -8.80 1.47 8.84
N ARG A 103 -8.66 0.99 7.60
CA ARG A 103 -7.39 0.51 7.03
C ARG A 103 -6.33 1.62 7.00
N ALA A 104 -6.70 2.80 6.52
CA ALA A 104 -5.82 3.96 6.50
C ALA A 104 -5.35 4.34 7.91
N LYS A 105 -6.27 4.31 8.90
CA LYS A 105 -5.93 4.54 10.31
C LYS A 105 -4.96 3.50 10.84
N ALA A 106 -5.23 2.21 10.62
CA ALA A 106 -4.37 1.11 11.07
C ALA A 106 -2.95 1.24 10.51
N LEU A 107 -2.81 1.51 9.20
CA LEU A 107 -1.52 1.76 8.56
C LEU A 107 -0.82 2.97 9.16
N LYS A 108 -1.51 4.12 9.25
CA LYS A 108 -0.92 5.37 9.79
C LYS A 108 -0.43 5.21 11.22
N GLU A 109 -1.20 4.53 12.06
CA GLU A 109 -0.80 4.26 13.44
C GLU A 109 0.42 3.35 13.50
N TYR A 110 0.43 2.27 12.71
CA TYR A 110 1.58 1.36 12.65
C TYR A 110 2.85 2.08 12.19
N MET A 111 2.78 2.90 11.13
CA MET A 111 3.94 3.67 10.65
C MET A 111 4.47 4.64 11.70
N LYS A 112 3.59 5.33 12.42
CA LYS A 112 3.97 6.36 13.39
C LYS A 112 4.48 5.77 14.70
N LYS A 113 3.75 4.79 15.26
CA LYS A 113 4.03 4.24 16.60
C LYS A 113 5.14 3.21 16.57
N GLU A 114 5.10 2.27 15.61
CA GLU A 114 6.01 1.14 15.58
C GLU A 114 7.26 1.44 14.74
N LEU A 115 7.11 2.22 13.66
CA LEU A 115 8.19 2.45 12.70
C LEU A 115 8.76 3.87 12.74
N ALA A 116 8.25 4.74 13.60
CA ALA A 116 8.71 6.12 13.79
C ALA A 116 8.81 6.94 12.48
N VAL A 117 7.90 6.72 11.53
CA VAL A 117 7.77 7.56 10.32
C VAL A 117 6.85 8.73 10.65
N SER A 118 7.38 9.96 10.66
CA SER A 118 6.66 11.14 11.14
C SER A 118 5.67 11.71 10.12
N ASN A 119 6.08 11.79 8.86
CA ASN A 119 5.30 12.39 7.76
C ASN A 119 4.56 11.31 6.94
N VAL A 120 3.38 10.92 7.42
CA VAL A 120 2.54 9.89 6.79
C VAL A 120 1.17 10.46 6.42
N ASN A 121 0.91 10.51 5.11
CA ASN A 121 -0.34 10.94 4.52
C ASN A 121 -1.11 9.74 3.96
N THR A 122 -2.39 9.63 4.33
CA THR A 122 -3.25 8.52 3.94
C THR A 122 -4.45 9.05 3.19
N TYR A 123 -4.82 8.36 2.12
CA TYR A 123 -5.86 8.81 1.21
C TYR A 123 -6.83 7.66 0.94
N ASN A 124 -8.10 7.89 1.25
CA ASN A 124 -9.15 6.92 1.03
C ASN A 124 -9.60 6.98 -0.44
N MET A 125 -9.12 6.05 -1.25
CA MET A 125 -9.40 6.00 -2.69
C MET A 125 -10.84 5.58 -3.02
N THR A 126 -11.59 5.11 -2.02
CA THR A 126 -13.02 4.86 -2.11
C THR A 126 -13.83 6.17 -2.16
N LYS A 127 -13.32 7.27 -1.57
CA LYS A 127 -13.96 8.60 -1.55
C LYS A 127 -13.62 9.44 -2.81
N ARG A 128 -14.21 9.09 -3.94
CA ARG A 128 -14.10 9.89 -5.19
C ARG A 128 -15.07 11.08 -5.23
N PRO A 129 -14.72 12.18 -5.95
CA PRO A 129 -13.44 12.50 -6.59
C PRO A 129 -12.43 13.22 -5.66
N ASN A 130 -12.88 13.71 -4.51
CA ASN A 130 -12.14 14.66 -3.68
C ASN A 130 -10.81 14.10 -3.14
N GLU A 131 -10.74 12.84 -2.72
CA GLU A 131 -9.49 12.28 -2.16
C GLU A 131 -8.43 12.03 -3.24
N MET A 132 -8.85 11.70 -4.47
CA MET A 132 -7.91 11.63 -5.59
C MET A 132 -7.34 13.02 -5.88
N GLN A 133 -8.17 14.06 -5.94
CA GLN A 133 -7.68 15.42 -6.15
C GLN A 133 -6.67 15.85 -5.08
N LYS A 134 -6.96 15.58 -3.80
CA LYS A 134 -6.02 15.85 -2.70
C LYS A 134 -4.72 15.07 -2.85
N PHE A 135 -4.79 13.78 -3.20
CA PHE A 135 -3.62 12.95 -3.45
C PHE A 135 -2.74 13.54 -4.58
N LEU A 136 -3.36 14.05 -5.64
CA LEU A 136 -2.66 14.66 -6.76
C LEU A 136 -2.11 16.06 -6.46
N GLN A 137 -2.82 16.86 -5.67
CA GLN A 137 -2.44 18.24 -5.34
C GLN A 137 -1.22 18.32 -4.42
N THR A 138 -0.97 17.30 -3.59
CA THR A 138 0.21 17.27 -2.72
C THR A 138 1.49 16.85 -3.45
N GLN A 139 1.47 16.76 -4.79
CA GLN A 139 2.64 16.39 -5.58
C GLN A 139 3.51 17.61 -5.89
N THR A 140 4.82 17.38 -5.91
CA THR A 140 5.82 18.41 -6.21
C THR A 140 5.73 18.88 -7.67
N ALA A 141 6.28 20.07 -7.95
CA ALA A 141 6.11 20.77 -9.24
C ALA A 141 6.51 19.95 -10.48
N THR A 142 7.51 19.07 -10.37
CA THR A 142 8.00 18.19 -11.44
C THR A 142 6.96 17.16 -11.90
N THR A 143 6.02 16.81 -11.02
CA THR A 143 5.02 15.78 -11.31
C THR A 143 3.84 16.32 -12.12
N LYS A 144 3.58 17.64 -12.05
CA LYS A 144 2.45 18.28 -12.74
C LYS A 144 2.51 18.11 -14.26
N GLU A 145 3.69 18.26 -14.85
CA GLU A 145 3.91 18.10 -16.31
C GLU A 145 3.74 16.62 -16.75
N THR A 146 4.19 15.68 -15.91
CA THR A 146 4.02 14.24 -16.13
C THR A 146 2.54 13.82 -16.00
N MET A 147 1.79 14.42 -15.08
CA MET A 147 0.36 14.19 -14.90
C MET A 147 -0.49 14.69 -16.08
N GLU A 148 -0.16 15.88 -16.59
CA GLU A 148 -0.81 16.46 -17.77
C GLU A 148 -0.57 15.57 -19.00
N LYS A 149 0.64 15.01 -19.13
CA LYS A 149 1.01 14.07 -20.18
C LYS A 149 0.35 12.69 -20.03
N MET A 150 -0.02 12.30 -18.81
CA MET A 150 -0.65 11.00 -18.48
C MET A 150 -2.19 11.04 -18.47
N GLY A 151 -2.84 12.15 -18.81
CA GLY A 151 -4.31 12.22 -18.87
C GLY A 151 -4.99 12.17 -17.50
N ALA A 152 -4.29 12.53 -16.42
CA ALA A 152 -4.84 12.48 -15.06
C ALA A 152 -5.93 13.54 -14.78
N ALA A 153 -6.07 14.53 -15.67
CA ALA A 153 -7.31 15.27 -15.86
C ALA A 153 -8.10 14.57 -16.98
N PRO A 154 -9.25 13.92 -16.69
CA PRO A 154 -9.95 13.14 -17.69
C PRO A 154 -10.51 14.09 -18.76
N SER A 155 -9.86 14.15 -19.92
CA SER A 155 -10.42 14.83 -21.10
C SER A 155 -11.35 13.92 -21.90
N THR A 156 -11.35 12.60 -21.64
CA THR A 156 -12.32 11.66 -22.22
C THR A 156 -12.77 10.60 -21.22
N SER A 157 -14.03 10.19 -21.36
CA SER A 157 -14.82 9.41 -20.41
C SER A 157 -14.44 7.92 -20.29
N LYS A 158 -13.29 7.47 -20.82
CA LYS A 158 -12.90 6.04 -20.84
C LYS A 158 -11.67 5.66 -20.00
N ASP A 159 -10.92 6.60 -19.43
CA ASP A 159 -9.69 6.24 -18.71
C ASP A 159 -9.95 5.80 -17.27
N THR A 160 -9.68 4.52 -17.04
CA THR A 160 -9.50 3.89 -15.73
C THR A 160 -8.39 4.63 -14.98
N GLY A 161 -8.65 5.11 -13.76
CA GLY A 161 -7.74 5.98 -13.01
C GLY A 161 -6.30 5.43 -12.85
N MET A 162 -5.38 6.28 -12.38
CA MET A 162 -3.92 6.04 -12.41
C MET A 162 -3.44 4.63 -12.04
N PHE A 163 -4.06 3.98 -11.05
CA PHE A 163 -3.65 2.65 -10.58
C PHE A 163 -4.40 1.47 -11.22
N LYS A 164 -4.98 1.62 -12.42
CA LYS A 164 -5.88 0.62 -13.08
C LYS A 164 -6.76 -0.11 -12.05
N GLN A 165 -7.74 0.66 -11.57
CA GLN A 165 -8.75 0.43 -10.54
C GLN A 165 -9.25 -1.00 -10.24
N ARG A 166 -9.14 -1.93 -11.19
CA ARG A 166 -9.53 -3.33 -11.06
C ARG A 166 -8.63 -4.15 -10.11
N ALA A 167 -7.36 -3.78 -9.99
CA ALA A 167 -6.37 -4.56 -9.25
C ALA A 167 -6.23 -4.19 -7.76
N GLN A 168 -6.98 -3.20 -7.26
CA GLN A 168 -6.72 -2.56 -5.96
C GLN A 168 -7.77 -2.89 -4.88
N SER A 169 -8.67 -3.84 -5.11
CA SER A 169 -9.55 -4.37 -4.06
C SER A 169 -8.72 -4.93 -2.90
N SER A 170 -9.16 -4.64 -1.67
CA SER A 170 -8.53 -5.11 -0.43
C SER A 170 -7.07 -4.73 -0.27
N LYS A 171 -6.62 -3.64 -0.91
CA LYS A 171 -5.22 -3.24 -0.94
C LYS A 171 -4.96 -1.82 -0.45
N ALA A 172 -3.71 -1.59 -0.08
CA ALA A 172 -3.12 -0.28 0.03
C ALA A 172 -1.83 -0.22 -0.80
N VAL A 173 -1.63 0.90 -1.49
CA VAL A 173 -0.37 1.23 -2.16
C VAL A 173 0.37 2.23 -1.29
N MET A 174 1.55 1.83 -0.85
CA MET A 174 2.46 2.67 -0.08
C MET A 174 3.53 3.24 -1.00
N MET A 175 3.75 4.54 -0.95
CA MET A 175 4.76 5.27 -1.71
C MET A 175 5.66 6.03 -0.76
N ILE A 176 6.96 5.87 -0.91
CA ILE A 176 7.97 6.61 -0.14
C ILE A 176 8.65 7.62 -1.05
N TYR A 177 8.75 8.83 -0.54
CA TYR A 177 9.49 9.95 -1.09
C TYR A 177 10.66 10.25 -0.16
N MET A 178 11.86 10.23 -0.71
CA MET A 178 13.11 10.46 0.01
C MET A 178 13.52 11.93 -0.10
N GLU A 179 14.43 12.37 0.78
CA GLU A 179 15.11 13.68 0.67
C GLU A 179 16.06 13.74 -0.53
#